data_AF-A0A182P4W5-F1
#
_entry.id   AF-A0A182P4W5-F1
#
_cell.length_a   1.000
_cell.length_b   1.000
_cell.length_c   1.000
_cell.angle_alpha   90.00
_cell.angle_beta   90.00
_cell.angle_gamma   90.00
#
_symmetry.space_group_name_H-M   'P 1'
#
loop_
_entity.id
_entity.type
_entity.pdbx_description
1 polymer ?
#
loop_
_entity_poly.entity_id
_entity_poly.type
_entity_poly.pdbx_seq_one_letter_code
_entity_poly.pdbx_strand_id
1 'polypeptide(L)'
;MKLFVAIAFALLAIVAAQEQYTTKYDGIDLDEILKSDRLFNNYFKCLMDEGRCTPDGNELKKILPEALQTNCAKCSEKQRSGAIKVINYVIENRKEQWDALQKKYDPENLYVEKYLINGVGVKHLDVEYLVSLGIPYVSKDREARVKAIGDVLASGNYDIVSLQEVWSNSDYQYLKQRVENVLPFCHYFYSGVVGSGLAILSRYPIVAAFFHAWSVNGYIHRIQHGDWFGGKGVGMAKISVNDQLVHVYVAHLHAEYNRQCDDYMAHRVIQAHDTAQFIESTRGQSVLQVLAGDLNTEPGDLAYRVLLTSSKLKDSYDRKSIGSAIGTNECHTNSYTDPNAAKQLPNGKRIDYIMYRIGDHYEGRLLEHRLPLPERVPGQSYSYSDHEAVYAKLILKKSSSATSTIQNLIACHSGKTREEDSCSRESREETDLDAVLALRESVAICNESLKQLESHRRSYTLMAIGVIIALIYMLELQAPYGLKIAFLVLKFVLCAVIIFFVIMATIWNVMERHGILAGKLAMEIALKGYSLDGTAGLKSEK
;
A
#
# COMPACT_ATOMS: atom_id res chain seq x y z
N MET A 1 50.08 21.14 -14.26
CA MET A 1 48.82 20.79 -13.57
C MET A 1 47.57 20.99 -14.43
N LYS A 2 47.38 22.12 -15.12
CA LYS A 2 46.21 22.36 -15.99
C LYS A 2 46.08 21.39 -17.19
N LEU A 3 47.19 20.93 -17.76
CA LEU A 3 47.19 19.96 -18.87
C LEU A 3 46.81 18.53 -18.43
N PHE A 4 47.21 18.12 -17.22
CA PHE A 4 46.87 16.80 -16.67
C PHE A 4 45.41 16.71 -16.21
N VAL A 5 44.84 17.82 -15.71
CA VAL A 5 43.40 17.90 -15.37
C VAL A 5 42.54 17.87 -16.64
N ALA A 6 42.95 18.55 -17.72
CA ALA A 6 42.23 18.51 -18.99
C ALA A 6 42.27 17.12 -19.66
N ILE A 7 43.42 16.40 -19.58
CA ILE A 7 43.55 15.04 -20.08
C ILE A 7 42.74 14.05 -19.22
N ALA A 8 42.71 14.23 -17.89
CA ALA A 8 41.89 13.42 -16.99
C ALA A 8 40.38 13.64 -17.22
N PHE A 9 39.93 14.89 -17.44
CA PHE A 9 38.53 15.19 -17.77
C PHE A 9 38.14 14.72 -19.19
N ALA A 10 39.06 14.76 -20.16
CA ALA A 10 38.83 14.19 -21.49
C ALA A 10 38.77 12.65 -21.46
N LEU A 11 39.60 12.00 -20.65
CA LEU A 11 39.54 10.54 -20.43
C LEU A 11 38.30 10.14 -19.63
N LEU A 12 37.87 10.93 -18.64
CA LEU A 12 36.59 10.73 -17.91
C LEU A 12 35.37 10.97 -18.80
N ALA A 13 35.43 11.91 -19.74
CA ALA A 13 34.38 12.13 -20.73
C ALA A 13 34.30 11.00 -21.78
N ILE A 14 35.43 10.36 -22.11
CA ILE A 14 35.47 9.17 -22.98
C ILE A 14 34.95 7.93 -22.23
N VAL A 15 35.19 7.81 -20.92
CA VAL A 15 34.64 6.73 -20.07
C VAL A 15 33.15 6.94 -19.73
N ALA A 16 32.64 8.17 -19.85
CA ALA A 16 31.22 8.49 -19.68
C ALA A 16 30.38 8.41 -20.98
N ALA A 17 30.99 8.09 -22.13
CA ALA A 17 30.25 7.77 -23.33
C ALA A 17 29.67 6.35 -23.18
N GLN A 18 28.38 6.23 -22.86
CA GLN A 18 27.67 4.96 -22.92
C GLN A 18 27.89 4.35 -24.32
N GLU A 19 28.52 3.18 -24.41
CA GLU A 19 28.67 2.43 -25.66
C GLU A 19 27.28 2.03 -26.18
N GLN A 20 26.65 2.88 -26.99
CA GLN A 20 25.37 2.56 -27.64
C GLN A 20 25.59 1.59 -28.81
N TYR A 21 24.58 0.79 -29.14
CA TYR A 21 24.57 0.00 -30.36
C TYR A 21 24.59 0.91 -31.59
N THR A 22 25.14 0.41 -32.70
CA THR A 22 25.23 1.17 -33.95
C THR A 22 23.83 1.61 -34.42
N THR A 23 23.67 2.90 -34.69
CA THR A 23 22.42 3.48 -35.22
C THR A 23 22.35 3.46 -36.74
N LYS A 24 23.34 2.84 -37.41
CA LYS A 24 23.45 2.75 -38.87
C LYS A 24 22.20 2.17 -39.56
N TYR A 25 21.45 1.34 -38.85
CA TYR A 25 20.29 0.62 -39.38
C TYR A 25 18.95 1.11 -38.79
N ASP A 26 18.92 2.22 -38.04
CA ASP A 26 17.70 2.77 -37.46
C ASP A 26 16.72 3.35 -38.51
N GLY A 27 17.13 3.43 -39.78
CA GLY A 27 16.34 3.89 -40.92
C GLY A 27 15.66 2.80 -41.75
N ILE A 28 15.72 1.53 -41.30
CA ILE A 28 15.08 0.41 -42.01
C ILE A 28 13.56 0.48 -41.86
N ASP A 29 12.83 0.21 -42.95
CA ASP A 29 11.37 0.14 -42.94
C ASP A 29 10.89 -1.20 -42.36
N LEU A 30 10.54 -1.19 -41.07
CA LEU A 30 10.03 -2.37 -40.37
C LEU A 30 8.65 -2.80 -40.90
N ASP A 31 7.82 -1.88 -41.41
CA ASP A 31 6.48 -2.23 -41.90
C ASP A 31 6.55 -3.03 -43.21
N GLU A 32 7.46 -2.65 -44.10
CA GLU A 32 7.71 -3.37 -45.34
C GLU A 32 8.18 -4.81 -45.05
N ILE A 33 9.11 -4.97 -44.10
CA ILE A 33 9.66 -6.27 -43.72
C ILE A 33 8.58 -7.15 -43.08
N LEU A 34 7.81 -6.63 -42.14
CA LEU A 34 6.81 -7.39 -41.40
C LEU A 34 5.63 -7.84 -42.28
N LYS A 35 5.21 -7.00 -43.23
CA LYS A 35 4.12 -7.31 -44.18
C LYS A 35 4.54 -8.23 -45.31
N SER A 36 5.82 -8.30 -45.64
CA SER A 36 6.34 -9.14 -46.74
C SER A 36 6.83 -10.49 -46.23
N ASP A 37 6.14 -11.57 -46.59
CA ASP A 37 6.55 -12.93 -46.21
C ASP A 37 7.96 -13.27 -46.70
N ARG A 38 8.36 -12.78 -47.89
CA ARG A 38 9.70 -13.01 -48.42
C ARG A 38 10.77 -12.34 -47.56
N LEU A 39 10.56 -11.06 -47.18
CA LEU A 39 11.53 -10.32 -46.39
C LEU A 39 11.58 -10.86 -44.97
N PHE A 40 10.42 -11.01 -44.31
CA PHE A 40 10.32 -11.57 -42.96
C PHE A 40 11.01 -12.94 -42.85
N ASN A 41 10.73 -13.86 -43.78
CA ASN A 41 11.32 -15.21 -43.74
C ASN A 41 12.85 -15.20 -43.91
N ASN A 42 13.42 -14.22 -44.62
CA ASN A 42 14.88 -14.08 -44.71
C ASN A 42 15.47 -13.67 -43.35
N TYR A 43 14.84 -12.74 -42.63
CA TYR A 43 15.27 -12.37 -41.27
C TYR A 43 15.06 -13.50 -40.27
N PHE A 44 13.91 -14.19 -40.33
CA PHE A 44 13.62 -15.33 -39.48
C PHE A 44 14.67 -16.44 -39.65
N LYS A 45 14.95 -16.87 -40.89
CA LYS A 45 15.98 -17.88 -41.17
C LYS A 45 17.37 -17.44 -40.75
N CYS A 46 17.70 -16.16 -40.92
CA CYS A 46 18.94 -15.59 -40.42
C CYS A 46 19.06 -15.76 -38.90
N LEU A 47 18.04 -15.36 -38.14
CA LEU A 47 18.00 -15.49 -36.67
C LEU A 47 18.00 -16.97 -36.23
N MET A 48 17.39 -17.86 -37.00
CA MET A 48 17.35 -19.29 -36.69
C MET A 48 18.62 -20.08 -37.08
N ASP A 49 19.62 -19.46 -37.70
CA ASP A 49 20.82 -20.14 -38.27
C ASP A 49 20.50 -21.04 -39.49
N GLU A 50 19.39 -20.79 -40.18
CA GLU A 50 18.88 -21.64 -41.29
C GLU A 50 19.03 -20.97 -42.67
N GLY A 51 19.62 -19.79 -42.75
CA GLY A 51 19.75 -19.04 -44.00
C GLY A 51 20.80 -17.93 -43.99
N ARG A 52 20.97 -17.28 -45.13
CA ARG A 52 21.88 -16.13 -45.28
C ARG A 52 21.30 -14.90 -44.58
N CYS A 53 22.15 -14.16 -43.88
CA CYS A 53 21.78 -12.90 -43.23
C CYS A 53 22.14 -11.70 -44.12
N THR A 54 21.28 -10.70 -44.14
CA THR A 54 21.63 -9.36 -44.61
C THR A 54 22.58 -8.67 -43.61
N PRO A 55 23.31 -7.60 -44.00
CA PRO A 55 24.24 -6.92 -43.10
C PRO A 55 23.60 -6.43 -41.79
N ASP A 56 22.37 -5.95 -41.86
CA ASP A 56 21.56 -5.50 -40.73
C ASP A 56 20.98 -6.66 -39.91
N GLY A 57 20.54 -7.75 -40.57
CA GLY A 57 20.09 -8.96 -39.88
C GLY A 57 21.22 -9.65 -39.09
N ASN A 58 22.44 -9.62 -39.63
CA ASN A 58 23.65 -10.09 -38.92
C ASN A 58 23.95 -9.25 -37.68
N GLU A 59 23.81 -7.92 -37.79
CA GLU A 59 24.01 -7.02 -36.66
C GLU A 59 22.96 -7.28 -35.58
N LEU A 60 21.68 -7.38 -35.96
CA LEU A 60 20.60 -7.73 -35.04
C LEU A 60 20.87 -9.06 -34.33
N LYS A 61 21.21 -10.11 -35.07
CA LYS A 61 21.51 -11.44 -34.52
C LYS A 61 22.66 -11.42 -33.51
N LYS A 62 23.67 -10.59 -33.76
CA LYS A 62 24.84 -10.43 -32.87
C LYS A 62 24.48 -9.74 -31.57
N ILE A 63 23.67 -8.67 -31.62
CA ILE A 63 23.31 -7.87 -30.43
C ILE A 63 22.17 -8.50 -29.62
N LEU A 64 21.30 -9.30 -30.25
CA LEU A 64 20.06 -9.79 -29.64
C LEU A 64 20.25 -10.48 -28.28
N PRO A 65 21.24 -11.38 -28.07
CA PRO A 65 21.43 -12.02 -26.76
C PRO A 65 21.81 -11.04 -25.64
N GLU A 66 22.72 -10.10 -25.93
CA GLU A 66 23.15 -9.08 -24.96
C GLU A 66 22.01 -8.08 -24.69
N ALA A 67 21.29 -7.67 -25.73
CA ALA A 67 20.17 -6.74 -25.61
C ALA A 67 19.02 -7.33 -24.77
N LEU A 68 18.76 -8.64 -24.87
CA LEU A 68 17.79 -9.32 -24.03
C LEU A 68 18.26 -9.37 -22.56
N GLN A 69 19.51 -9.77 -22.30
CA GLN A 69 20.07 -9.85 -20.94
C GLN A 69 20.19 -8.49 -20.24
N THR A 70 20.60 -7.45 -20.96
CA THR A 70 20.89 -6.11 -20.40
C THR A 70 19.68 -5.17 -20.44
N ASN A 71 18.49 -5.68 -20.76
CA ASN A 71 17.29 -4.87 -20.92
C ASN A 71 17.43 -3.72 -21.94
N CYS A 72 18.12 -3.98 -23.06
CA CYS A 72 18.40 -2.99 -24.11
C CYS A 72 19.10 -1.72 -23.57
N ALA A 73 20.02 -1.88 -22.60
CA ALA A 73 20.72 -0.76 -21.94
C ALA A 73 21.45 0.15 -22.95
N LYS A 74 21.94 -0.43 -24.05
CA LYS A 74 22.71 0.25 -25.11
C LYS A 74 21.87 0.67 -26.32
N CYS A 75 20.56 0.42 -26.31
CA CYS A 75 19.70 0.67 -27.48
C CYS A 75 19.28 2.14 -27.62
N SER A 76 19.17 2.62 -28.86
CA SER A 76 18.56 3.91 -29.17
C SER A 76 17.03 3.90 -28.93
N GLU A 77 16.41 5.07 -28.81
CA GLU A 77 14.94 5.17 -28.70
C GLU A 77 14.21 4.58 -29.91
N LYS A 78 14.79 4.72 -31.12
CA LYS A 78 14.27 4.10 -32.35
C LYS A 78 14.38 2.58 -32.31
N GLN A 79 15.47 2.04 -31.81
CA GLN A 79 15.64 0.59 -31.65
C GLN A 79 14.66 0.02 -30.64
N ARG A 80 14.42 0.71 -29.52
CA ARG A 80 13.44 0.29 -28.50
C ARG A 80 12.01 0.28 -29.05
N SER A 81 11.58 1.37 -29.69
CA SER A 81 10.24 1.46 -30.29
C SER A 81 10.06 0.48 -31.46
N GLY A 82 11.09 0.30 -32.29
CA GLY A 82 11.10 -0.69 -33.37
C GLY A 82 11.02 -2.14 -32.87
N ALA A 83 11.77 -2.49 -31.83
CA ALA A 83 11.74 -3.81 -31.22
C ALA A 83 10.35 -4.17 -30.68
N ILE A 84 9.71 -3.25 -29.96
CA ILE A 84 8.33 -3.43 -29.44
C ILE A 84 7.37 -3.70 -30.59
N LYS A 85 7.45 -2.92 -31.66
CA LYS A 85 6.58 -3.06 -32.84
C LYS A 85 6.74 -4.43 -33.52
N VAL A 86 7.98 -4.89 -33.71
CA VAL A 86 8.27 -6.19 -34.32
C VAL A 86 7.75 -7.33 -33.44
N ILE A 87 8.03 -7.30 -32.14
CA ILE A 87 7.59 -8.32 -31.18
C ILE A 87 6.07 -8.46 -31.22
N ASN A 88 5.34 -7.36 -31.08
CA ASN A 88 3.88 -7.36 -31.08
C ASN A 88 3.32 -7.93 -32.40
N TYR A 89 3.84 -7.49 -33.54
CA TYR A 89 3.37 -7.98 -34.84
C TYR A 89 3.58 -9.48 -35.02
N VAL A 90 4.76 -10.00 -34.63
CA VAL A 90 5.12 -11.40 -34.80
C VAL A 90 4.29 -12.30 -33.89
N ILE A 91 4.01 -11.87 -32.65
CA ILE A 91 3.15 -12.60 -31.72
C ILE A 91 1.72 -12.72 -32.23
N GLU A 92 1.16 -11.61 -32.74
CA GLU A 92 -0.22 -11.55 -33.20
C GLU A 92 -0.43 -12.27 -34.55
N ASN A 93 0.50 -12.10 -35.48
CA ASN A 93 0.29 -12.48 -36.88
C ASN A 93 1.13 -13.69 -37.31
N ARG A 94 2.16 -14.09 -36.55
CA ARG A 94 3.17 -15.09 -36.95
C ARG A 94 3.60 -16.00 -35.78
N LYS A 95 2.62 -16.59 -35.11
CA LYS A 95 2.79 -17.35 -33.86
C LYS A 95 3.77 -18.52 -33.95
N GLU A 96 3.76 -19.29 -35.03
CA GLU A 96 4.69 -20.43 -35.19
C GLU A 96 6.15 -19.97 -35.21
N GLN A 97 6.43 -18.86 -35.90
CA GLN A 97 7.76 -18.27 -35.95
C GLN A 97 8.16 -17.62 -34.62
N TRP A 98 7.18 -17.03 -33.91
CA TRP A 98 7.39 -16.53 -32.56
C TRP A 98 7.83 -17.65 -31.60
N ASP A 99 7.10 -18.76 -31.57
CA ASP A 99 7.36 -19.89 -30.67
C ASP A 99 8.77 -20.47 -30.92
N ALA A 100 9.19 -20.53 -32.19
CA ALA A 100 10.54 -20.98 -32.57
C ALA A 100 11.65 -20.01 -32.12
N LEU A 101 11.46 -18.69 -32.30
CA LEU A 101 12.41 -17.68 -31.85
C LEU A 101 12.51 -17.62 -30.32
N GLN A 102 11.37 -17.69 -29.63
CA GLN A 102 11.29 -17.73 -28.18
C GLN A 102 12.04 -18.94 -27.62
N LYS A 103 11.79 -20.14 -28.15
CA LYS A 103 12.50 -21.36 -27.71
C LYS A 103 14.02 -21.25 -27.87
N LYS A 104 14.51 -20.49 -28.84
CA LYS A 104 15.94 -20.31 -29.10
C LYS A 104 16.59 -19.26 -28.21
N TYR A 105 15.93 -18.11 -28.02
CA TYR A 105 16.51 -16.93 -27.37
C TYR A 105 16.01 -16.69 -25.93
N ASP A 106 14.88 -17.27 -25.56
CA ASP A 106 14.26 -17.17 -24.23
C ASP A 106 13.49 -18.46 -23.84
N PRO A 107 14.19 -19.59 -23.63
CA PRO A 107 13.55 -20.87 -23.32
C PRO A 107 12.85 -20.90 -21.95
N GLU A 108 13.18 -19.98 -21.04
CA GLU A 108 12.64 -19.89 -19.68
C GLU A 108 11.54 -18.82 -19.53
N ASN A 109 11.12 -18.17 -20.62
CA ASN A 109 10.11 -17.10 -20.66
C ASN A 109 10.45 -15.85 -19.83
N LEU A 110 11.71 -15.63 -19.47
CA LEU A 110 12.13 -14.54 -18.59
C LEU A 110 12.02 -13.17 -19.29
N TYR A 111 12.25 -13.12 -20.59
CA TYR A 111 12.33 -11.88 -21.37
C TYR A 111 11.03 -11.59 -22.11
N VAL A 112 10.35 -12.63 -22.62
CA VAL A 112 9.05 -12.52 -23.28
C VAL A 112 8.02 -11.93 -22.33
N GLU A 113 7.97 -12.38 -21.08
CA GLU A 113 7.09 -11.78 -20.06
C GLU A 113 7.45 -10.32 -19.75
N LYS A 114 8.73 -9.95 -19.87
CA LYS A 114 9.25 -8.61 -19.62
C LYS A 114 9.13 -7.65 -20.82
N TYR A 115 8.95 -8.11 -22.05
CA TYR A 115 8.81 -7.24 -23.23
C TYR A 115 7.40 -7.27 -23.85
N LEU A 116 6.57 -8.27 -23.51
CA LEU A 116 5.12 -8.27 -23.73
C LEU A 116 4.37 -7.20 -22.93
N ILE A 117 5.08 -6.41 -22.12
CA ILE A 117 4.60 -5.33 -21.24
C ILE A 117 3.62 -4.35 -21.94
N ASN A 118 3.64 -4.23 -23.27
CA ASN A 118 2.78 -3.30 -24.03
C ASN A 118 1.86 -3.96 -25.07
N GLY A 119 1.71 -5.28 -25.08
CA GLY A 119 0.96 -6.01 -26.12
C GLY A 119 -0.08 -6.99 -25.58
N VAL A 120 -1.35 -6.59 -25.66
CA VAL A 120 -2.59 -7.39 -25.61
C VAL A 120 -2.78 -8.36 -24.42
N GLY A 121 -3.64 -7.96 -23.49
CA GLY A 121 -4.34 -8.85 -22.54
C GLY A 121 -3.72 -8.98 -21.15
N VAL A 122 -2.52 -8.42 -20.95
CA VAL A 122 -1.78 -8.44 -19.69
C VAL A 122 -1.62 -7.00 -19.18
N LYS A 123 -2.23 -6.69 -18.03
CA LYS A 123 -2.22 -5.36 -17.42
C LYS A 123 -1.22 -5.33 -16.28
N HIS A 124 -0.30 -4.38 -16.32
CA HIS A 124 0.64 -4.11 -15.23
C HIS A 124 0.16 -2.89 -14.47
N LEU A 125 0.19 -2.96 -13.15
CA LEU A 125 -0.07 -1.81 -12.28
C LEU A 125 1.09 -1.65 -11.29
N ASP A 126 1.81 -0.55 -11.43
CA ASP A 126 2.86 -0.14 -10.50
C ASP A 126 2.24 0.70 -9.37
N VAL A 127 1.99 0.05 -8.24
CA VAL A 127 1.48 0.72 -7.04
C VAL A 127 2.64 1.04 -6.13
N GLU A 128 2.90 2.33 -5.96
CA GLU A 128 3.82 2.81 -4.94
C GLU A 128 3.05 3.35 -3.75
N TYR A 129 3.60 3.09 -2.58
CA TYR A 129 3.15 3.60 -1.32
C TYR A 129 4.30 4.40 -0.70
N LEU A 130 4.08 5.68 -0.46
CA LEU A 130 5.12 6.59 0.02
C LEU A 130 4.68 7.23 1.33
N VAL A 131 5.52 7.05 2.36
CA VAL A 131 5.10 7.19 3.75
C VAL A 131 5.56 8.50 4.37
N SER A 132 4.68 9.03 5.20
CA SER A 132 4.82 10.12 6.17
C SER A 132 5.60 11.38 5.74
N LEU A 133 4.86 12.45 5.45
CA LEU A 133 5.45 13.78 5.23
C LEU A 133 5.72 14.53 6.55
N GLY A 134 5.17 14.03 7.66
CA GLY A 134 5.36 14.57 9.01
C GLY A 134 4.53 15.81 9.34
N ILE A 135 4.44 16.11 10.62
CA ILE A 135 3.60 17.16 11.21
C ILE A 135 4.31 18.53 11.09
N PRO A 136 3.64 19.59 10.60
CA PRO A 136 4.19 20.95 10.55
C PRO A 136 4.71 21.42 11.92
N TYR A 137 5.84 22.14 11.92
CA TYR A 137 6.53 22.68 13.11
C TYR A 137 7.12 21.65 14.09
N VAL A 138 6.77 20.37 13.98
CA VAL A 138 7.27 19.29 14.83
C VAL A 138 8.33 18.46 14.10
N SER A 139 8.03 18.06 12.86
CA SER A 139 8.91 17.17 12.09
C SER A 139 10.14 17.90 11.55
N LYS A 140 11.31 17.30 11.77
CA LYS A 140 12.60 17.78 11.24
C LYS A 140 12.64 17.69 9.72
N ASP A 141 13.37 18.64 9.11
CA ASP A 141 13.66 18.71 7.68
C ASP A 141 12.43 18.63 6.75
N ARG A 142 11.22 18.90 7.25
CA ARG A 142 9.95 18.63 6.56
C ARG A 142 9.91 19.21 5.15
N GLU A 143 10.22 20.49 4.98
CA GLU A 143 10.18 21.13 3.66
C GLU A 143 11.17 20.50 2.67
N ALA A 144 12.36 20.11 3.14
CA ALA A 144 13.37 19.48 2.30
C ALA A 144 12.96 18.05 1.91
N ARG A 145 12.40 17.29 2.86
CA ARG A 145 11.85 15.95 2.62
C ARG A 145 10.68 15.96 1.64
N VAL A 146 9.72 16.87 1.81
CA VAL A 146 8.57 17.02 0.90
C VAL A 146 9.05 17.33 -0.54
N LYS A 147 10.09 18.17 -0.69
CA LYS A 147 10.69 18.45 -2.00
C LYS A 147 11.34 17.21 -2.61
N ALA A 148 12.16 16.49 -1.85
CA ALA A 148 12.82 15.27 -2.29
C ALA A 148 11.81 14.17 -2.69
N ILE A 149 10.75 14.01 -1.90
CA ILE A 149 9.61 13.13 -2.22
C ILE A 149 8.96 13.57 -3.54
N GLY A 150 8.64 14.85 -3.68
CA GLY A 150 8.07 15.39 -4.92
C GLY A 150 8.94 15.12 -6.15
N ASP A 151 10.27 15.20 -6.01
CA ASP A 151 11.21 14.89 -7.10
C ASP A 151 11.22 13.41 -7.47
N VAL A 152 11.13 12.50 -6.51
CA VAL A 152 10.99 11.06 -6.77
C VAL A 152 9.67 10.77 -7.47
N LEU A 153 8.56 11.30 -6.98
CA LEU A 153 7.25 11.08 -7.60
C LEU A 153 7.19 11.66 -9.02
N ALA A 154 7.84 12.79 -9.26
CA ALA A 154 7.93 13.41 -10.58
C ALA A 154 8.77 12.63 -11.60
N SER A 155 9.50 11.58 -11.18
CA SER A 155 10.23 10.69 -12.10
C SER A 155 9.31 9.91 -13.06
N GLY A 156 8.03 9.75 -12.69
CA GLY A 156 7.06 9.03 -13.51
C GLY A 156 7.20 7.50 -13.48
N ASN A 157 7.88 6.94 -12.48
CA ASN A 157 8.09 5.50 -12.32
C ASN A 157 6.89 4.73 -11.76
N TYR A 158 5.81 5.43 -11.40
CA TYR A 158 4.69 4.86 -10.64
C TYR A 158 3.35 5.20 -11.30
N ASP A 159 2.35 4.33 -11.14
CA ASP A 159 1.01 4.53 -11.71
C ASP A 159 0.02 5.08 -10.68
N ILE A 160 0.13 4.60 -9.45
CA ILE A 160 -0.71 5.02 -8.34
C ILE A 160 0.17 5.17 -7.11
N VAL A 161 0.03 6.29 -6.41
CA VAL A 161 0.74 6.64 -5.20
C VAL A 161 -0.28 6.86 -4.09
N SER A 162 -0.09 6.18 -2.96
CA SER A 162 -0.85 6.40 -1.72
C SER A 162 0.06 7.08 -0.69
N LEU A 163 -0.41 8.20 -0.11
CA LEU A 163 0.33 8.99 0.89
C LEU A 163 -0.44 9.11 2.20
N GLN A 164 0.32 9.11 3.31
CA GLN A 164 -0.15 9.27 4.68
C GLN A 164 0.59 10.43 5.34
N GLU A 165 0.00 10.94 6.41
CA GLU A 165 0.53 12.08 7.17
C GLU A 165 0.82 13.33 6.33
N VAL A 166 0.03 13.53 5.29
CA VAL A 166 0.00 14.79 4.53
C VAL A 166 -0.83 15.80 5.33
N TRP A 167 -0.28 16.28 6.45
CA TRP A 167 -1.01 17.14 7.39
C TRP A 167 -1.08 18.60 6.95
N SER A 168 -0.22 19.05 6.04
CA SER A 168 -0.23 20.42 5.53
C SER A 168 -0.89 20.52 4.16
N ASN A 169 -1.87 21.43 4.03
CA ASN A 169 -2.42 21.78 2.73
C ASN A 169 -1.36 22.36 1.79
N SER A 170 -0.38 23.13 2.28
CA SER A 170 0.70 23.66 1.44
C SER A 170 1.54 22.55 0.80
N ASP A 171 1.82 21.50 1.56
CA ASP A 171 2.65 20.38 1.10
C ASP A 171 1.89 19.55 0.08
N TYR A 172 0.60 19.31 0.33
CA TYR A 172 -0.27 18.65 -0.64
C TYR A 172 -0.34 19.43 -1.96
N GLN A 173 -0.57 20.75 -1.90
CA GLN A 173 -0.62 21.57 -3.13
C GLN A 173 0.74 21.57 -3.86
N TYR A 174 1.85 21.65 -3.13
CA TYR A 174 3.19 21.53 -3.72
C TYR A 174 3.38 20.18 -4.43
N LEU A 175 3.08 19.07 -3.76
CA LEU A 175 3.23 17.73 -4.36
C LEU A 175 2.34 17.57 -5.59
N LYS A 176 1.08 17.98 -5.49
CA LYS A 176 0.13 17.96 -6.61
C LYS A 176 0.67 18.72 -7.83
N GLN A 177 1.21 19.92 -7.61
CA GLN A 177 1.81 20.71 -8.68
C GLN A 177 3.08 20.05 -9.23
N ARG A 178 3.93 19.50 -8.36
CA ARG A 178 5.22 18.91 -8.74
C ARG A 178 5.06 17.68 -9.64
N VAL A 179 4.00 16.90 -9.43
CA VAL A 179 3.73 15.64 -10.16
C VAL A 179 2.72 15.76 -11.28
N GLU A 180 2.19 16.96 -11.55
CA GLU A 180 1.07 17.19 -12.49
C GLU A 180 1.29 16.54 -13.88
N ASN A 181 2.53 16.50 -14.36
CA ASN A 181 2.87 15.93 -15.67
C ASN A 181 2.86 14.39 -15.72
N VAL A 182 2.92 13.71 -14.57
CA VAL A 182 3.05 12.23 -14.48
C VAL A 182 1.94 11.56 -13.69
N LEU A 183 1.41 12.23 -12.66
CA LEU A 183 0.30 11.78 -11.81
C LEU A 183 -0.79 12.86 -11.74
N PRO A 184 -1.41 13.26 -12.87
CA PRO A 184 -2.30 14.42 -12.95
C PRO A 184 -3.58 14.28 -12.09
N PHE A 185 -3.99 13.07 -11.73
CA PHE A 185 -5.22 12.83 -11.00
C PHE A 185 -4.93 12.65 -9.52
N CYS A 186 -4.98 13.74 -8.76
CA CYS A 186 -4.74 13.73 -7.32
C CYS A 186 -6.03 13.97 -6.52
N HIS A 187 -6.16 13.29 -5.38
CA HIS A 187 -7.25 13.48 -4.43
C HIS A 187 -6.73 13.48 -2.99
N TYR A 188 -7.13 14.47 -2.19
CA TYR A 188 -6.89 14.54 -0.76
C TYR A 188 -8.19 14.29 -0.01
N PHE A 189 -8.14 13.42 1.00
CA PHE A 189 -9.32 13.09 1.79
C PHE A 189 -9.43 14.04 3.00
N TYR A 190 -10.33 15.00 2.96
CA TYR A 190 -10.52 15.94 4.09
C TYR A 190 -11.38 15.31 5.20
N SER A 191 -10.95 15.45 6.45
CA SER A 191 -11.64 14.93 7.63
C SER A 191 -11.11 15.56 8.91
N GLY A 192 -11.90 15.54 10.00
CA GLY A 192 -11.46 15.99 11.32
C GLY A 192 -11.05 17.47 11.39
N VAL A 193 -10.21 17.81 12.36
CA VAL A 193 -9.76 19.19 12.61
C VAL A 193 -8.57 19.56 11.73
N VAL A 194 -7.60 18.65 11.61
CA VAL A 194 -6.32 18.90 10.92
C VAL A 194 -6.27 18.30 9.49
N GLY A 195 -7.30 17.54 9.09
CA GLY A 195 -7.30 16.71 7.88
C GLY A 195 -7.18 15.22 8.22
N SER A 196 -7.36 14.34 7.23
CA SER A 196 -7.10 12.90 7.43
C SER A 196 -5.62 12.53 7.30
N GLY A 197 -4.82 13.40 6.66
CA GLY A 197 -3.46 13.09 6.27
C GLY A 197 -3.35 12.16 5.06
N LEU A 198 -4.46 11.74 4.45
CA LEU A 198 -4.48 10.74 3.39
C LEU A 198 -4.65 11.39 2.01
N ALA A 199 -3.84 10.93 1.04
CA ALA A 199 -3.97 11.33 -0.35
C ALA A 199 -3.69 10.17 -1.31
N ILE A 200 -4.32 10.22 -2.48
CA ILE A 200 -4.03 9.34 -3.61
C ILE A 200 -3.65 10.21 -4.82
N LEU A 201 -2.58 9.82 -5.52
CA LEU A 201 -2.13 10.43 -6.76
C LEU A 201 -2.08 9.35 -7.82
N SER A 202 -2.61 9.61 -9.01
CA SER A 202 -2.72 8.60 -10.05
C SER A 202 -2.38 9.16 -11.43
N ARG A 203 -1.71 8.32 -12.22
CA ARG A 203 -1.55 8.47 -13.67
C ARG A 203 -2.89 8.39 -14.40
N TYR A 204 -3.85 7.67 -13.83
CA TYR A 204 -5.13 7.34 -14.44
C TYR A 204 -6.30 8.11 -13.79
N PRO A 205 -7.40 8.36 -14.53
CA PRO A 205 -8.53 9.12 -14.01
C PRO A 205 -9.15 8.51 -12.74
N ILE A 206 -9.24 9.32 -11.68
CA ILE A 206 -10.07 9.00 -10.50
C ILE A 206 -11.53 9.34 -10.84
N VAL A 207 -12.37 8.31 -10.99
CA VAL A 207 -13.79 8.47 -11.39
C VAL A 207 -14.73 8.60 -10.20
N ALA A 208 -14.31 8.17 -9.01
CA ALA A 208 -15.03 8.40 -7.77
C ALA A 208 -14.06 8.38 -6.59
N ALA A 209 -14.36 9.17 -5.56
CA ALA A 209 -13.65 9.13 -4.29
C ALA A 209 -14.66 9.09 -3.14
N PHE A 210 -14.35 8.35 -2.09
CA PHE A 210 -15.18 8.20 -0.90
C PHE A 210 -14.29 8.16 0.35
N PHE A 211 -14.74 8.72 1.46
CA PHE A 211 -14.02 8.69 2.72
C PHE A 211 -14.93 8.14 3.82
N HIS A 212 -14.42 7.19 4.59
CA HIS A 212 -15.09 6.61 5.74
C HIS A 212 -14.31 6.94 7.02
N ALA A 213 -14.90 7.78 7.87
CA ALA A 213 -14.32 8.13 9.18
C ALA A 213 -14.67 7.03 10.19
N TRP A 214 -13.68 6.60 10.98
CA TRP A 214 -13.91 5.58 11.99
C TRP A 214 -14.63 6.14 13.23
N SER A 215 -15.31 5.25 13.94
CA SER A 215 -16.08 5.58 15.15
C SER A 215 -15.21 5.86 16.40
N VAL A 216 -13.96 5.38 16.40
CA VAL A 216 -12.98 5.55 17.49
C VAL A 216 -11.62 5.95 16.92
N ASN A 217 -11.00 7.01 17.44
CA ASN A 217 -9.76 7.61 16.91
C ASN A 217 -8.83 8.14 18.03
N GLY A 218 -8.87 7.55 19.22
CA GLY A 218 -8.05 7.99 20.35
C GLY A 218 -8.76 8.94 21.31
N TYR A 219 -7.99 9.61 22.18
CA TYR A 219 -8.53 10.41 23.30
C TYR A 219 -8.17 11.89 23.22
N ILE A 220 -9.17 12.78 23.23
CA ILE A 220 -8.98 14.25 23.16
C ILE A 220 -8.02 14.79 24.24
N HIS A 221 -8.06 14.21 25.44
CA HIS A 221 -7.30 14.70 26.59
C HIS A 221 -5.84 14.25 26.55
N ARG A 222 -5.47 13.29 25.69
CA ARG A 222 -4.09 12.85 25.50
C ARG A 222 -3.46 13.65 24.38
N ILE A 223 -3.18 14.92 24.66
CA ILE A 223 -2.67 15.91 23.68
C ILE A 223 -1.34 15.46 23.03
N GLN A 224 -0.55 14.67 23.74
CA GLN A 224 0.70 14.07 23.24
C GLN A 224 0.46 13.02 22.14
N HIS A 225 -0.77 12.51 22.01
CA HIS A 225 -1.17 11.49 21.04
C HIS A 225 -2.04 12.17 19.97
N GLY A 226 -1.45 12.40 18.79
CA GLY A 226 -2.04 13.25 17.75
C GLY A 226 -3.27 12.67 17.05
N ASP A 227 -3.51 11.36 17.17
CA ASP A 227 -4.53 10.61 16.42
C ASP A 227 -5.93 11.20 16.53
N TRP A 228 -6.32 11.70 17.71
CA TRP A 228 -7.66 12.24 17.91
C TRP A 228 -7.90 13.55 17.15
N PHE A 229 -6.85 14.36 16.99
CA PHE A 229 -6.93 15.63 16.26
C PHE A 229 -6.88 15.40 14.74
N GLY A 230 -6.28 14.28 14.32
CA GLY A 230 -6.36 13.77 12.96
C GLY A 230 -7.74 13.21 12.66
N GLY A 231 -8.31 13.56 11.51
CA GLY A 231 -9.55 12.95 11.02
C GLY A 231 -9.31 11.56 10.44
N LYS A 232 -8.76 10.62 11.23
CA LYS A 232 -8.37 9.28 10.78
C LYS A 232 -9.56 8.47 10.25
N GLY A 233 -9.29 7.65 9.23
CA GLY A 233 -10.29 6.89 8.49
C GLY A 233 -9.67 6.14 7.31
N VAL A 234 -10.53 5.62 6.43
CA VAL A 234 -10.13 4.99 5.16
C VAL A 234 -10.67 5.81 3.99
N GLY A 235 -9.76 6.26 3.12
CA GLY A 235 -10.08 6.84 1.83
C GLY A 235 -10.15 5.78 0.75
N MET A 236 -11.07 5.93 -0.21
CA MET A 236 -11.21 5.07 -1.38
C MET A 236 -11.22 5.92 -2.64
N ALA A 237 -10.48 5.50 -3.66
CA ALA A 237 -10.56 6.00 -5.01
C ALA A 237 -10.90 4.87 -5.99
N LYS A 238 -11.87 5.10 -6.87
CA LYS A 238 -12.12 4.27 -8.06
C LYS A 238 -11.33 4.89 -9.21
N ILE A 239 -10.42 4.11 -9.78
CA ILE A 239 -9.48 4.57 -10.79
C ILE A 239 -9.75 3.80 -12.09
N SER A 240 -9.96 4.52 -13.18
CA SER A 240 -10.23 3.92 -14.50
C SER A 240 -8.91 3.66 -15.24
N VAL A 241 -8.46 2.41 -15.24
CA VAL A 241 -7.23 1.97 -15.90
C VAL A 241 -7.58 1.18 -17.16
N ASN A 242 -7.51 1.86 -18.32
CA ASN A 242 -7.87 1.29 -19.63
C ASN A 242 -9.27 0.65 -19.58
N ASP A 243 -10.29 1.46 -19.24
CA ASP A 243 -11.71 1.11 -19.14
C ASP A 243 -12.06 0.01 -18.12
N GLN A 244 -11.16 -0.25 -17.17
CA GLN A 244 -11.40 -1.16 -16.05
C GLN A 244 -11.22 -0.43 -14.74
N LEU A 245 -12.05 -0.79 -13.77
CA LEU A 245 -12.02 -0.17 -12.45
C LEU A 245 -11.01 -0.87 -11.55
N VAL A 246 -10.03 -0.11 -11.09
CA VAL A 246 -9.16 -0.47 -9.96
C VAL A 246 -9.65 0.32 -8.75
N HIS A 247 -9.86 -0.36 -7.62
CA HIS A 247 -10.24 0.29 -6.37
C HIS A 247 -9.00 0.38 -5.48
N VAL A 248 -8.62 1.59 -5.10
CA VAL A 248 -7.49 1.84 -4.21
C VAL A 248 -8.00 2.44 -2.91
N TYR A 249 -7.62 1.84 -1.81
CA TYR A 249 -7.95 2.22 -0.46
C TYR A 249 -6.68 2.71 0.22
N VAL A 250 -6.77 3.82 0.93
CA VAL A 250 -5.70 4.38 1.75
C VAL A 250 -6.18 4.48 3.18
N ALA A 251 -5.37 4.00 4.13
CA ALA A 251 -5.70 4.06 5.55
C ALA A 251 -4.45 4.42 6.36
N HIS A 252 -4.67 5.05 7.51
CA HIS A 252 -3.65 5.25 8.54
C HIS A 252 -4.28 4.93 9.89
N LEU A 253 -4.08 3.70 10.39
CA LEU A 253 -4.68 3.23 11.65
C LEU A 253 -4.10 3.99 12.84
N HIS A 254 -4.75 3.91 14.00
CA HIS A 254 -4.28 4.54 15.23
C HIS A 254 -2.84 4.10 15.54
N ALA A 255 -1.97 5.02 15.99
CA ALA A 255 -0.59 4.68 16.31
C ALA A 255 -0.46 3.78 17.56
N GLU A 256 0.54 2.90 17.57
CA GLU A 256 0.92 2.11 18.75
C GLU A 256 1.99 2.86 19.57
N TYR A 257 1.56 3.57 20.61
CA TYR A 257 2.47 4.36 21.44
C TYR A 257 3.26 3.53 22.46
N ASN A 258 2.76 2.36 22.87
CA ASN A 258 3.40 1.49 23.85
C ASN A 258 2.93 0.03 23.72
N ARG A 259 3.79 -0.85 23.21
CA ARG A 259 3.47 -2.27 23.00
C ARG A 259 3.22 -3.07 24.29
N GLN A 260 3.85 -2.67 25.40
CA GLN A 260 3.70 -3.38 26.69
C GLN A 260 2.40 -3.00 27.40
N CYS A 261 1.88 -1.81 27.14
CA CYS A 261 0.67 -1.27 27.74
C CYS A 261 -0.08 -0.45 26.71
N ASP A 262 -0.74 -1.16 25.79
CA ASP A 262 -1.41 -0.53 24.67
C ASP A 262 -2.87 -0.19 24.98
N ASP A 263 -3.08 1.07 25.37
CA ASP A 263 -4.40 1.65 25.62
C ASP A 263 -5.30 1.71 24.36
N TYR A 264 -4.74 1.49 23.16
CA TYR A 264 -5.40 1.71 21.86
C TYR A 264 -5.64 0.44 21.05
N MET A 265 -5.36 -0.74 21.62
CA MET A 265 -5.57 -2.01 20.93
C MET A 265 -7.02 -2.15 20.43
N ALA A 266 -8.00 -1.83 21.30
CA ALA A 266 -9.41 -1.83 20.93
C ALA A 266 -9.71 -0.90 19.75
N HIS A 267 -9.06 0.27 19.69
CA HIS A 267 -9.24 1.23 18.59
C HIS A 267 -8.69 0.65 17.30
N ARG A 268 -7.43 0.19 17.29
CA ARG A 268 -6.80 -0.39 16.09
C ARG A 268 -7.59 -1.58 15.55
N VAL A 269 -8.08 -2.46 16.42
CA VAL A 269 -8.87 -3.64 16.03
C VAL A 269 -10.23 -3.25 15.44
N ILE A 270 -10.92 -2.27 16.03
CA ILE A 270 -12.20 -1.77 15.48
C ILE A 270 -11.96 -1.10 14.13
N GLN A 271 -10.94 -0.25 14.01
CA GLN A 271 -10.57 0.41 12.76
C GLN A 271 -10.18 -0.59 11.68
N ALA A 272 -9.43 -1.64 12.03
CA ALA A 272 -9.08 -2.75 11.16
C ALA A 272 -10.33 -3.49 10.65
N HIS A 273 -11.25 -3.85 11.54
CA HIS A 273 -12.49 -4.53 11.17
C HIS A 273 -13.40 -3.66 10.31
N ASP A 274 -13.59 -2.40 10.70
CA ASP A 274 -14.42 -1.42 9.98
C ASP A 274 -13.85 -1.15 8.57
N THR A 275 -12.52 -1.00 8.46
CA THR A 275 -11.83 -0.90 7.17
C THR A 275 -12.05 -2.12 6.30
N ALA A 276 -11.95 -3.32 6.87
CA ALA A 276 -12.17 -4.56 6.12
C ALA A 276 -13.63 -4.69 5.63
N GLN A 277 -14.61 -4.37 6.49
CA GLN A 277 -16.03 -4.35 6.11
C GLN A 277 -16.32 -3.31 5.04
N PHE A 278 -15.70 -2.13 5.14
CA PHE A 278 -15.81 -1.09 4.14
C PHE A 278 -15.29 -1.58 2.79
N ILE A 279 -14.07 -2.14 2.73
CA ILE A 279 -13.49 -2.71 1.51
C ILE A 279 -14.38 -3.78 0.89
N GLU A 280 -14.92 -4.68 1.71
CA GLU A 280 -15.80 -5.75 1.23
C GLU A 280 -17.12 -5.19 0.66
N SER A 281 -17.70 -4.19 1.33
CA SER A 281 -18.94 -3.54 0.92
C SER A 281 -18.79 -2.69 -0.33
N THR A 282 -17.59 -2.16 -0.60
CA THR A 282 -17.31 -1.27 -1.74
C THR A 282 -16.56 -1.94 -2.89
N ARG A 283 -16.32 -3.25 -2.84
CA ARG A 283 -15.56 -3.98 -3.88
C ARG A 283 -16.12 -3.81 -5.30
N GLY A 284 -17.44 -3.79 -5.46
CA GLY A 284 -18.10 -3.64 -6.77
C GLY A 284 -17.56 -4.60 -7.84
N GLN A 285 -17.43 -4.10 -9.08
CA GLN A 285 -16.91 -4.84 -10.24
C GLN A 285 -15.42 -4.57 -10.50
N SER A 286 -14.65 -4.18 -9.47
CA SER A 286 -13.25 -3.86 -9.65
C SER A 286 -12.43 -5.07 -10.09
N VAL A 287 -11.51 -4.86 -11.03
CA VAL A 287 -10.59 -5.91 -11.51
C VAL A 287 -9.44 -6.14 -10.52
N LEU A 288 -9.14 -5.13 -9.71
CA LEU A 288 -8.13 -5.16 -8.68
C LEU A 288 -8.54 -4.23 -7.53
N GLN A 289 -8.30 -4.69 -6.32
CA GLN A 289 -8.47 -3.93 -5.09
C GLN A 289 -7.14 -3.87 -4.37
N VAL A 290 -6.76 -2.68 -3.93
CA VAL A 290 -5.50 -2.46 -3.23
C VAL A 290 -5.77 -1.63 -1.99
N LEU A 291 -5.38 -2.11 -0.82
CA LEU A 291 -5.27 -1.31 0.41
C LEU A 291 -3.80 -0.98 0.61
N ALA A 292 -3.47 0.30 0.70
CA ALA A 292 -2.12 0.77 0.94
C ALA A 292 -2.10 1.79 2.09
N GLY A 293 -1.41 1.50 3.18
CA GLY A 293 -1.53 2.28 4.41
C GLY A 293 -0.46 1.99 5.46
N ASP A 294 -0.32 2.93 6.38
CA ASP A 294 0.37 2.72 7.66
C ASP A 294 -0.68 2.12 8.57
N LEU A 295 -0.60 0.82 8.76
CA LEU A 295 -1.61 0.08 9.48
C LEU A 295 -1.26 -0.05 10.97
N ASN A 296 -0.12 0.51 11.42
CA ASN A 296 0.31 0.55 12.82
C ASN A 296 0.15 -0.80 13.55
N THR A 297 0.43 -1.88 12.84
CA THR A 297 0.30 -3.27 13.29
C THR A 297 1.40 -4.09 12.63
N GLU A 298 1.99 -5.05 13.34
CA GLU A 298 3.00 -5.94 12.77
C GLU A 298 2.37 -7.21 12.18
N PRO A 299 3.05 -7.93 11.27
CA PRO A 299 2.53 -9.20 10.78
C PRO A 299 2.35 -10.22 11.92
N GLY A 300 1.12 -10.73 12.04
CA GLY A 300 0.71 -11.67 13.09
C GLY A 300 -0.10 -11.02 14.22
N ASP A 301 0.00 -9.70 14.40
CA ASP A 301 -0.82 -8.98 15.36
C ASP A 301 -2.30 -9.06 15.00
N LEU A 302 -3.16 -8.80 16.00
CA LEU A 302 -4.59 -8.99 15.85
C LEU A 302 -5.22 -8.10 14.77
N ALA A 303 -4.89 -6.81 14.74
CA ALA A 303 -5.41 -5.88 13.74
C ALA A 303 -5.01 -6.31 12.31
N TYR A 304 -3.76 -6.74 12.12
CA TYR A 304 -3.27 -7.33 10.86
C TYR A 304 -4.09 -8.57 10.45
N ARG A 305 -4.29 -9.52 11.36
CA ARG A 305 -5.07 -10.74 11.09
C ARG A 305 -6.52 -10.43 10.75
N VAL A 306 -7.16 -9.51 11.48
CA VAL A 306 -8.54 -9.07 11.22
C VAL A 306 -8.66 -8.46 9.83
N LEU A 307 -7.73 -7.58 9.44
CA LEU A 307 -7.72 -6.97 8.11
C LEU A 307 -7.64 -8.02 7.01
N LEU A 308 -6.66 -8.93 7.05
CA LEU A 308 -6.50 -9.96 6.02
C LEU A 308 -7.71 -10.89 5.93
N THR A 309 -8.14 -11.43 7.06
CA THR A 309 -9.23 -12.43 7.10
C THR A 309 -10.58 -11.82 6.72
N SER A 310 -10.91 -10.63 7.24
CA SER A 310 -12.21 -9.99 7.01
C SER A 310 -12.32 -9.35 5.62
N SER A 311 -11.23 -8.81 5.06
CA SER A 311 -11.23 -8.21 3.72
C SER A 311 -10.94 -9.21 2.59
N LYS A 312 -10.38 -10.38 2.93
CA LYS A 312 -9.85 -11.38 1.99
C LYS A 312 -8.77 -10.82 1.05
N LEU A 313 -8.10 -9.73 1.47
CA LEU A 313 -6.91 -9.24 0.81
C LEU A 313 -5.71 -10.15 1.14
N LYS A 314 -4.73 -10.16 0.24
CA LYS A 314 -3.43 -10.80 0.45
C LYS A 314 -2.39 -9.72 0.70
N ASP A 315 -1.49 -9.96 1.64
CA ASP A 315 -0.29 -9.13 1.80
C ASP A 315 0.60 -9.28 0.54
N SER A 316 1.10 -8.18 0.01
CA SER A 316 2.08 -8.22 -1.10
C SER A 316 3.44 -8.69 -0.63
N TYR A 317 3.75 -8.65 0.66
CA TYR A 317 4.98 -9.24 1.17
C TYR A 317 4.80 -10.75 1.40
N ASP A 318 5.50 -11.56 0.62
CA ASP A 318 5.66 -12.99 0.87
C ASP A 318 7.11 -13.33 1.28
N ARG A 319 7.26 -13.76 2.54
CA ARG A 319 8.55 -14.12 3.12
C ARG A 319 9.25 -15.25 2.37
N LYS A 320 8.51 -16.16 1.73
CA LYS A 320 9.08 -17.31 1.01
C LYS A 320 9.76 -16.87 -0.29
N SER A 321 9.24 -15.84 -0.95
CA SER A 321 9.75 -15.34 -2.23
C SER A 321 10.72 -14.17 -2.09
N ILE A 322 10.59 -13.33 -1.05
CA ILE A 322 11.34 -12.06 -0.93
C ILE A 322 12.55 -12.17 0.02
N GLY A 323 12.63 -13.20 0.87
CA GLY A 323 13.79 -13.43 1.73
C GLY A 323 13.69 -12.77 3.12
N SER A 324 14.65 -11.90 3.49
CA SER A 324 14.79 -11.37 4.85
C SER A 324 13.64 -10.45 5.26
N ALA A 325 13.35 -10.39 6.57
CA ALA A 325 12.39 -9.46 7.13
C ALA A 325 12.78 -8.01 6.81
N ILE A 326 11.87 -7.28 6.16
CA ILE A 326 12.03 -5.88 5.81
C ILE A 326 11.17 -5.06 6.77
N GLY A 327 11.81 -4.24 7.60
CA GLY A 327 11.11 -3.21 8.38
C GLY A 327 10.79 -1.99 7.53
N THR A 328 9.71 -1.32 7.87
CA THR A 328 9.23 -0.09 7.24
C THR A 328 9.24 1.09 8.21
N ASN A 329 9.51 0.86 9.50
CA ASN A 329 9.60 1.88 10.52
C ASN A 329 10.62 1.48 11.60
N GLU A 330 11.18 2.47 12.31
CA GLU A 330 12.21 2.27 13.35
C GLU A 330 13.44 1.47 12.87
N CYS A 331 13.75 1.51 11.56
CA CYS A 331 14.92 0.86 11.01
C CYS A 331 16.21 1.53 11.49
N HIS A 332 17.24 0.78 11.87
CA HIS A 332 18.53 1.38 12.31
C HIS A 332 19.20 2.20 11.21
N THR A 333 18.90 1.89 9.95
CA THR A 333 19.39 2.63 8.80
C THR A 333 18.69 3.96 8.65
N ASN A 334 17.49 4.19 9.18
CA ASN A 334 16.73 5.44 9.03
C ASN A 334 17.25 6.56 9.96
N SER A 335 17.36 7.79 9.45
CA SER A 335 17.97 8.92 10.20
C SER A 335 17.11 9.44 11.34
N TYR A 336 15.81 9.13 11.34
CA TYR A 336 14.84 9.62 12.31
C TYR A 336 14.50 8.59 13.39
N THR A 337 14.99 7.36 13.26
CA THR A 337 14.82 6.32 14.27
C THR A 337 15.49 6.69 15.58
N ASP A 338 14.79 6.48 16.70
CA ASP A 338 15.37 6.63 18.03
C ASP A 338 16.56 5.65 18.22
N PRO A 339 17.73 6.12 18.71
CA PRO A 339 18.90 5.26 18.86
C PRO A 339 18.70 4.05 19.78
N ASN A 340 17.77 4.10 20.75
CA ASN A 340 17.47 2.95 21.60
C ASN A 340 16.56 1.96 20.87
N ALA A 341 15.55 2.44 20.14
CA ALA A 341 14.72 1.59 19.29
C ALA A 341 15.56 0.84 18.24
N ALA A 342 16.45 1.55 17.54
CA ALA A 342 17.40 0.97 16.57
C ALA A 342 18.31 -0.11 17.18
N LYS A 343 18.66 0.00 18.47
CA LYS A 343 19.47 -1.01 19.16
C LYS A 343 18.66 -2.25 19.56
N GLN A 344 17.40 -2.05 19.95
CA GLN A 344 16.53 -3.14 20.39
C GLN A 344 16.06 -4.00 19.21
N LEU A 345 15.68 -3.35 18.10
CA LEU A 345 15.21 -4.03 16.89
C LEU A 345 15.87 -3.42 15.64
N PRO A 346 17.11 -3.82 15.31
CA PRO A 346 17.87 -3.18 14.22
C PRO A 346 17.19 -3.23 12.85
N ASN A 347 16.44 -4.30 12.57
CA ASN A 347 15.73 -4.46 11.30
C ASN A 347 14.42 -3.66 11.24
N GLY A 348 14.06 -2.92 12.30
CA GLY A 348 12.82 -2.17 12.39
C GLY A 348 11.57 -3.04 12.49
N LYS A 349 10.42 -2.38 12.50
CA LYS A 349 9.07 -2.96 12.50
C LYS A 349 8.49 -2.86 11.09
N ARG A 350 7.67 -3.82 10.70
CA ARG A 350 6.91 -3.77 9.44
C ARG A 350 5.47 -3.42 9.76
N ILE A 351 5.10 -2.15 9.55
CA ILE A 351 3.77 -1.60 9.85
C ILE A 351 3.11 -0.95 8.63
N ASP A 352 3.84 -0.85 7.53
CA ASP A 352 3.38 -0.31 6.26
C ASP A 352 3.12 -1.44 5.27
N TYR A 353 1.97 -1.38 4.60
CA TYR A 353 1.51 -2.49 3.78
C TYR A 353 0.90 -2.03 2.47
N ILE A 354 1.14 -2.83 1.43
CA ILE A 354 0.27 -2.93 0.26
C ILE A 354 -0.38 -4.31 0.31
N MET A 355 -1.70 -4.34 0.49
CA MET A 355 -2.50 -5.56 0.45
C MET A 355 -3.41 -5.52 -0.78
N TYR A 356 -3.63 -6.65 -1.44
CA TYR A 356 -4.39 -6.68 -2.69
C TYR A 356 -5.32 -7.88 -2.83
N ARG A 357 -6.37 -7.71 -3.65
CA ARG A 357 -7.27 -8.78 -4.12
C ARG A 357 -7.56 -8.57 -5.60
N ILE A 358 -7.35 -9.62 -6.37
CA ILE A 358 -7.69 -9.67 -7.79
C ILE A 358 -9.17 -10.01 -7.92
N GLY A 359 -9.87 -9.37 -8.84
CA GLY A 359 -11.30 -9.62 -9.07
C GLY A 359 -11.56 -11.02 -9.62
N ASP A 360 -12.73 -11.57 -9.34
CA ASP A 360 -13.08 -12.99 -9.58
C ASP A 360 -12.95 -13.46 -11.05
N HIS A 361 -12.98 -12.54 -12.01
CA HIS A 361 -12.86 -12.82 -13.45
C HIS A 361 -11.46 -12.56 -14.00
N TYR A 362 -10.50 -12.31 -13.13
CA TYR A 362 -9.11 -12.00 -13.47
C TYR A 362 -8.18 -12.96 -12.74
N GLU A 363 -7.13 -13.34 -13.44
CA GLU A 363 -5.97 -13.98 -12.86
C GLU A 363 -4.87 -12.94 -12.73
N GLY A 364 -3.96 -13.12 -11.79
CA GLY A 364 -2.83 -12.23 -11.66
C GLY A 364 -1.88 -12.67 -10.57
N ARG A 365 -0.71 -12.06 -10.57
CA ARG A 365 0.35 -12.35 -9.60
C ARG A 365 1.10 -11.09 -9.23
N LEU A 366 1.71 -11.14 -8.06
CA LEU A 366 2.74 -10.19 -7.67
C LEU A 366 4.00 -10.47 -8.50
N LEU A 367 4.52 -9.44 -9.16
CA LEU A 367 5.80 -9.50 -9.88
C LEU A 367 6.96 -9.05 -9.00
N GLU A 368 6.74 -8.02 -8.20
CA GLU A 368 7.80 -7.38 -7.43
C GLU A 368 7.23 -6.77 -6.16
N HIS A 369 7.97 -6.90 -5.06
CA HIS A 369 7.77 -6.15 -3.83
C HIS A 369 9.14 -5.72 -3.30
N ARG A 370 9.30 -4.43 -2.99
CA ARG A 370 10.56 -3.87 -2.45
C ARG A 370 10.33 -2.55 -1.72
N LEU A 371 11.36 -2.08 -1.01
CA LEU A 371 11.47 -0.68 -0.62
C LEU A 371 12.08 0.11 -1.78
N PRO A 372 11.37 1.06 -2.40
CA PRO A 372 11.83 1.66 -3.64
C PRO A 372 12.85 2.78 -3.46
N LEU A 373 12.98 3.32 -2.25
CA LEU A 373 13.86 4.45 -1.94
C LEU A 373 15.17 4.00 -1.31
N PRO A 374 16.27 4.74 -1.54
CA PRO A 374 17.48 4.55 -0.77
C PRO A 374 17.29 5.01 0.68
N GLU A 375 18.11 4.47 1.60
CA GLU A 375 18.07 4.78 3.04
C GLU A 375 18.18 6.28 3.36
N ARG A 376 18.82 7.05 2.47
CA ARG A 376 19.04 8.50 2.59
C ARG A 376 18.68 9.21 1.30
N VAL A 377 18.21 10.45 1.42
CA VAL A 377 18.09 11.35 0.28
C VAL A 377 19.49 11.54 -0.34
N PRO A 378 19.67 11.36 -1.67
CA PRO A 378 20.98 11.44 -2.30
C PRO A 378 21.74 12.73 -1.94
N GLY A 379 22.95 12.58 -1.41
CA GLY A 379 23.80 13.69 -0.99
C GLY A 379 23.40 14.38 0.33
N GLN A 380 22.44 13.83 1.08
CA GLN A 380 21.96 14.36 2.35
C GLN A 380 22.20 13.39 3.50
N SER A 381 22.23 13.91 4.73
CA SER A 381 22.37 13.11 5.95
C SER A 381 21.05 12.53 6.48
N TYR A 382 19.93 12.86 5.85
CA TYR A 382 18.58 12.49 6.30
C TYR A 382 17.83 11.60 5.31
N SER A 383 16.88 10.81 5.83
CA SER A 383 15.94 9.95 5.10
C SER A 383 14.78 10.75 4.50
N TYR A 384 14.04 10.16 3.56
CA TYR A 384 12.84 10.78 2.99
C TYR A 384 11.72 10.95 4.04
N SER A 385 11.66 10.03 4.99
CA SER A 385 10.67 9.95 6.04
C SER A 385 11.24 9.12 7.21
N ASP A 386 10.58 9.14 8.36
CA ASP A 386 10.81 8.20 9.47
C ASP A 386 10.24 6.79 9.19
N HIS A 387 9.54 6.65 8.08
CA HIS A 387 9.12 5.38 7.51
C HIS A 387 9.78 5.14 6.13
N GLU A 388 9.86 3.87 5.74
CA GLU A 388 10.34 3.43 4.43
C GLU A 388 9.15 3.25 3.47
N ALA A 389 9.30 3.73 2.24
CA ALA A 389 8.30 3.52 1.18
C ALA A 389 8.15 2.02 0.85
N VAL A 390 6.96 1.61 0.42
CA VAL A 390 6.68 0.23 0.00
C VAL A 390 6.22 0.25 -1.45
N TYR A 391 6.72 -0.66 -2.27
CA TYR A 391 6.36 -0.76 -3.68
C TYR A 391 5.87 -2.17 -3.99
N ALA A 392 4.81 -2.26 -4.79
CA ALA A 392 4.30 -3.51 -5.33
C ALA A 392 3.97 -3.39 -6.81
N LYS A 393 4.45 -4.35 -7.61
CA LYS A 393 4.10 -4.50 -9.01
C LYS A 393 3.19 -5.68 -9.20
N LEU A 394 2.00 -5.44 -9.75
CA LEU A 394 1.00 -6.48 -10.00
C LEU A 394 0.78 -6.65 -11.49
N ILE A 395 0.63 -7.90 -11.92
CA ILE A 395 0.22 -8.25 -13.28
C ILE A 395 -1.15 -8.91 -13.24
N LEU A 396 -2.04 -8.51 -14.13
CA LEU A 396 -3.41 -8.99 -14.24
C LEU A 396 -3.66 -9.47 -15.66
N LYS A 397 -4.36 -10.59 -15.79
CA LYS A 397 -4.82 -11.16 -17.05
C LYS A 397 -6.29 -11.49 -16.90
N LYS A 398 -7.10 -11.18 -17.91
CA LYS A 398 -8.50 -11.62 -17.90
C LYS A 398 -8.53 -13.16 -17.94
N SER A 399 -9.21 -13.79 -17.00
CA SER A 399 -9.31 -15.24 -17.01
C SER A 399 -10.08 -15.67 -18.27
N SER A 400 -9.55 -16.64 -19.01
CA SER A 400 -10.17 -17.21 -20.23
C SER A 400 -11.45 -18.02 -19.95
N SER A 401 -11.91 -17.99 -18.71
CA SER A 401 -12.88 -18.89 -18.10
C SER A 401 -14.34 -18.40 -18.20
N ALA A 402 -14.76 -17.76 -19.30
CA ALA A 402 -16.20 -17.67 -19.60
C ALA A 402 -16.79 -19.03 -20.04
N THR A 403 -15.93 -20.01 -20.33
CA THR A 403 -16.31 -21.39 -20.72
C THR A 403 -16.36 -22.36 -19.53
N SER A 404 -15.90 -21.97 -18.33
CA SER A 404 -15.84 -22.90 -17.19
C SER A 404 -17.18 -23.08 -16.48
N THR A 405 -18.14 -22.17 -16.59
CA THR A 405 -19.42 -22.35 -15.88
C THR A 405 -20.20 -23.54 -16.47
N ILE A 406 -20.15 -23.73 -17.80
CA ILE A 406 -20.78 -24.87 -18.47
C ILE A 406 -19.96 -26.15 -18.28
N GLN A 407 -18.62 -26.08 -18.34
CA GLN A 407 -17.75 -27.24 -18.08
C GLN A 407 -17.79 -27.71 -16.62
N ASN A 408 -17.89 -26.80 -15.65
CA ASN A 408 -18.04 -27.15 -14.23
C ASN A 408 -19.42 -27.73 -13.94
N LEU A 409 -20.49 -27.24 -14.59
CA LEU A 409 -21.82 -27.86 -14.53
C LEU A 409 -21.84 -29.29 -15.11
N ILE A 410 -21.07 -29.55 -16.17
CA ILE A 410 -20.93 -30.89 -16.78
C ILE A 410 -20.02 -31.79 -15.94
N ALA A 411 -18.95 -31.26 -15.34
CA ALA A 411 -18.04 -32.00 -14.46
C ALA A 411 -18.72 -32.43 -13.15
N CYS A 412 -19.62 -31.62 -12.60
CA CYS A 412 -20.45 -32.01 -11.44
C CYS A 412 -21.37 -33.21 -11.71
N HIS A 413 -21.67 -33.52 -12.98
CA HIS A 413 -22.46 -34.70 -13.35
C HIS A 413 -21.61 -35.97 -13.60
N SER A 414 -20.26 -35.85 -13.68
CA SER A 414 -19.40 -36.98 -14.05
C SER A 414 -18.51 -37.53 -12.92
N GLY A 415 -18.64 -37.05 -11.68
CA GLY A 415 -18.06 -37.71 -10.50
C GLY A 415 -16.53 -37.92 -10.53
N LYS A 416 -15.78 -37.04 -11.21
CA LYS A 416 -14.31 -37.13 -11.29
C LYS A 416 -13.64 -35.78 -11.02
N THR A 417 -13.62 -35.38 -9.74
CA THR A 417 -12.63 -34.47 -9.15
C THR A 417 -12.54 -34.80 -7.65
N ARG A 418 -11.47 -35.48 -7.22
CA ARG A 418 -11.24 -35.81 -5.80
C ARG A 418 -9.94 -35.24 -5.21
N GLU A 419 -9.06 -34.66 -6.02
CA GLU A 419 -7.75 -34.17 -5.56
C GLU A 419 -7.58 -32.63 -5.59
N GLU A 420 -8.18 -31.89 -6.52
CA GLU A 420 -8.12 -30.41 -6.53
C GLU A 420 -9.17 -29.75 -5.59
N ASP A 421 -10.31 -30.40 -5.38
CA ASP A 421 -11.38 -29.95 -4.47
C ASP A 421 -11.02 -30.16 -2.98
N SER A 422 -10.13 -31.10 -2.65
CA SER A 422 -9.72 -31.33 -1.26
C SER A 422 -8.77 -30.24 -0.76
N CYS A 423 -7.78 -29.85 -1.56
CA CYS A 423 -6.77 -28.84 -1.20
C CYS A 423 -7.36 -27.42 -1.09
N SER A 424 -8.37 -27.11 -1.92
CA SER A 424 -9.12 -25.85 -1.87
C SER A 424 -10.12 -25.79 -0.71
N ARG A 425 -10.68 -26.93 -0.27
CA ARG A 425 -11.50 -27.01 0.94
C ARG A 425 -10.68 -26.90 2.22
N GLU A 426 -9.54 -27.60 2.30
CA GLU A 426 -8.64 -27.53 3.47
C GLU A 426 -8.11 -26.11 3.69
N SER A 427 -7.64 -25.43 2.63
CA SER A 427 -7.16 -24.04 2.74
C SER A 427 -8.26 -23.02 3.08
N ARG A 428 -9.50 -23.28 2.65
CA ARG A 428 -10.66 -22.44 2.99
C ARG A 428 -11.09 -22.63 4.44
N GLU A 429 -11.12 -23.86 4.94
CA GLU A 429 -11.43 -24.17 6.34
C GLU A 429 -10.39 -23.58 7.30
N GLU A 430 -9.10 -23.61 6.94
CA GLU A 430 -8.01 -22.98 7.71
C GLU A 430 -8.18 -21.45 7.77
N THR A 431 -8.50 -20.81 6.63
CA THR A 431 -8.73 -19.36 6.55
C THR A 431 -9.95 -18.91 7.36
N ASP A 432 -11.04 -19.69 7.32
CA ASP A 432 -12.27 -19.40 8.07
C ASP A 432 -12.05 -19.60 9.58
N LEU A 433 -11.24 -20.59 9.99
CA LEU A 433 -10.86 -20.78 11.39
C LEU A 433 -10.06 -19.58 11.92
N ASP A 434 -9.07 -19.11 11.16
CA ASP A 434 -8.27 -17.94 11.52
C ASP A 434 -9.12 -16.67 11.66
N ALA A 435 -10.09 -16.48 10.76
CA ALA A 435 -11.04 -15.38 10.84
C ALA A 435 -11.87 -15.44 12.13
N VAL A 436 -12.40 -16.63 12.48
CA VAL A 436 -13.17 -16.84 13.71
C VAL A 436 -12.33 -16.57 14.96
N LEU A 437 -11.08 -17.05 15.00
CA LEU A 437 -10.17 -16.81 16.12
C LEU A 437 -9.85 -15.32 16.28
N ALA A 438 -9.50 -14.64 15.20
CA ALA A 438 -9.23 -13.20 15.20
C ALA A 438 -10.44 -12.40 15.69
N LEU A 439 -11.64 -12.69 15.18
CA LEU A 439 -12.85 -11.98 15.61
C LEU A 439 -13.21 -12.26 17.09
N ARG A 440 -13.04 -13.50 17.59
CA ARG A 440 -13.28 -13.82 19.00
C ARG A 440 -12.34 -13.06 19.94
N GLU A 441 -11.06 -13.03 19.59
CA GLU A 441 -10.06 -12.26 20.34
C GLU A 441 -10.37 -10.76 20.32
N SER A 442 -10.78 -10.24 19.17
CA SER A 442 -11.20 -8.85 19.00
C SER A 442 -12.39 -8.47 19.88
N VAL A 443 -13.41 -9.34 19.95
CA VAL A 443 -14.57 -9.16 20.83
C VAL A 443 -14.15 -9.22 22.30
N ALA A 444 -13.20 -10.08 22.68
CA ALA A 444 -12.67 -10.14 24.04
C ALA A 444 -11.99 -8.84 24.45
N ILE A 445 -11.16 -8.25 23.58
CA ILE A 445 -10.51 -6.95 23.81
C ILE A 445 -11.54 -5.83 23.95
N CYS A 446 -12.56 -5.80 23.08
CA CYS A 446 -13.63 -4.81 23.19
C CYS A 446 -14.41 -4.94 24.51
N ASN A 447 -14.67 -6.15 24.98
CA ASN A 447 -15.31 -6.38 26.28
C ASN A 447 -14.47 -5.84 27.44
N GLU A 448 -13.16 -6.06 27.40
CA GLU A 448 -12.27 -5.56 28.45
C GLU A 448 -12.19 -4.03 28.44
N SER A 449 -12.09 -3.42 27.26
CA SER A 449 -12.12 -1.96 27.12
C SER A 449 -13.45 -1.35 27.61
N LEU A 450 -14.59 -2.00 27.36
CA LEU A 450 -15.89 -1.55 27.89
C LEU A 450 -15.94 -1.59 29.43
N LYS A 451 -15.39 -2.64 30.07
CA LYS A 451 -15.29 -2.69 31.55
C LYS A 451 -14.38 -1.59 32.08
N GLN A 452 -13.26 -1.35 31.39
CA GLN A 452 -12.34 -0.27 31.74
C GLN A 452 -13.03 1.10 31.66
N LEU A 453 -13.85 1.35 30.64
CA LEU A 453 -14.64 2.58 30.53
C LEU A 453 -15.67 2.72 31.63
N GLU A 454 -16.31 1.65 32.08
CA GLU A 454 -17.21 1.69 33.24
C GLU A 454 -16.46 2.04 34.53
N SER A 455 -15.27 1.48 34.72
CA SER A 455 -14.39 1.82 35.84
C SER A 455 -13.95 3.28 35.78
N HIS A 456 -13.49 3.76 34.62
CA HIS A 456 -13.10 5.15 34.40
C HIS A 456 -14.24 6.12 34.68
N ARG A 457 -15.47 5.81 34.23
CA ARG A 457 -16.66 6.61 34.53
C ARG A 457 -16.87 6.78 36.03
N ARG A 458 -16.76 5.70 36.81
CA ARG A 458 -16.88 5.74 38.27
C ARG A 458 -15.76 6.57 38.89
N SER A 459 -14.52 6.33 38.49
CA SER A 459 -13.36 7.04 39.00
C SER A 459 -13.44 8.55 38.75
N TYR A 460 -13.71 8.98 37.51
CA TYR A 460 -13.85 10.41 37.19
C TYR A 460 -15.04 11.05 37.92
N THR A 461 -16.14 10.33 38.12
CA THR A 461 -17.28 10.82 38.92
C THR A 461 -16.88 11.06 40.37
N LEU A 462 -16.19 10.10 40.99
CA LEU A 462 -15.71 10.22 42.37
C LEU A 462 -14.67 11.35 42.51
N MET A 463 -13.75 11.47 41.56
CA MET A 463 -12.78 12.57 41.52
C MET A 463 -13.47 13.93 41.38
N ALA A 464 -14.49 14.05 40.52
CA ALA A 464 -15.27 15.27 40.38
C ALA A 464 -15.95 15.66 41.70
N ILE A 465 -16.61 14.71 42.38
CA ILE A 465 -17.24 14.93 43.69
C ILE A 465 -16.21 15.39 44.72
N GLY A 466 -15.04 14.73 44.79
CA GLY A 466 -13.97 15.10 45.71
C GLY A 466 -13.45 16.53 45.49
N VAL A 467 -13.24 16.92 44.23
CA VAL A 467 -12.77 18.27 43.88
C VAL A 467 -13.87 19.32 44.12
N ILE A 468 -15.15 19.00 43.89
CA ILE A 468 -16.28 19.86 44.21
C ILE A 468 -16.33 20.14 45.72
N ILE A 469 -16.20 19.09 46.55
CA ILE A 469 -16.16 19.24 48.00
C ILE A 469 -14.99 20.13 48.42
N ALA A 470 -13.80 19.89 47.87
CA ALA A 470 -12.62 20.72 48.13
C ALA A 470 -12.83 22.19 47.73
N LEU A 471 -13.47 22.44 46.57
CA LEU A 471 -13.79 23.79 46.11
C LEU A 471 -14.79 24.48 47.05
N ILE A 472 -15.83 23.78 47.52
CA ILE A 472 -16.81 24.31 48.48
C ILE A 472 -16.11 24.74 49.77
N TYR A 473 -15.26 23.88 50.35
CA TYR A 473 -14.46 24.25 51.53
C TYR A 473 -13.54 25.45 51.25
N MET A 474 -12.98 25.55 50.04
CA MET A 474 -12.13 26.68 49.65
C MET A 474 -12.90 27.99 49.43
N LEU A 475 -14.22 27.94 49.18
CA LEU A 475 -15.05 29.15 49.09
C LEU A 475 -15.13 29.87 50.43
N GLU A 476 -15.15 29.12 51.53
CA GLU A 476 -15.23 29.66 52.90
C GLU A 476 -13.87 30.15 53.44
N LEU A 477 -12.76 29.67 52.88
CA LEU A 477 -11.41 30.08 53.30
C LEU A 477 -11.04 31.48 52.79
N GLN A 478 -10.71 32.36 53.73
CA GLN A 478 -10.14 33.67 53.42
C GLN A 478 -8.69 33.53 52.93
N ALA A 479 -8.35 34.22 51.83
CA ALA A 479 -6.99 34.19 51.30
C ALA A 479 -6.01 34.90 52.27
N PRO A 480 -4.85 34.29 52.58
CA PRO A 480 -3.80 34.94 53.36
C PRO A 480 -3.33 36.26 52.72
N TYR A 481 -2.78 37.16 53.55
CA TYR A 481 -2.28 38.46 53.10
C TYR A 481 -1.25 38.28 51.97
N GLY A 482 -1.42 39.01 50.86
CA GLY A 482 -0.57 38.91 49.67
C GLY A 482 -0.89 37.78 48.69
N LEU A 483 -1.77 36.82 49.02
CA LEU A 483 -2.06 35.63 48.19
C LEU A 483 -3.44 35.64 47.50
N LYS A 484 -4.17 36.76 47.53
CA LYS A 484 -5.54 36.86 46.96
C LYS A 484 -5.62 36.40 45.49
N ILE A 485 -4.67 36.82 44.67
CA ILE A 485 -4.63 36.46 43.24
C ILE A 485 -4.37 34.97 43.07
N ALA A 486 -3.40 34.41 43.81
CA ALA A 486 -3.08 32.99 43.76
C ALA A 486 -4.28 32.10 44.18
N PHE A 487 -4.99 32.48 45.24
CA PHE A 487 -6.22 31.78 45.67
C PHE A 487 -7.34 31.87 44.63
N LEU A 488 -7.49 33.02 43.96
CA LEU A 488 -8.46 33.17 42.88
C LEU A 488 -8.11 32.28 41.68
N VAL A 489 -6.85 32.27 41.25
CA VAL A 489 -6.35 31.40 40.18
C VAL A 489 -6.58 29.93 40.53
N LEU A 490 -6.28 29.52 41.77
CA LEU A 490 -6.50 28.15 42.22
C LEU A 490 -7.98 27.75 42.15
N LYS A 491 -8.93 28.64 42.52
CA LYS A 491 -10.37 28.38 42.36
C LYS A 491 -10.75 28.17 40.90
N PHE A 492 -10.23 28.99 39.97
CA PHE A 492 -10.46 28.80 38.54
C PHE A 492 -9.89 27.47 38.02
N VAL A 493 -8.69 27.09 38.47
CA VAL A 493 -8.08 25.80 38.12
C VAL A 493 -8.94 24.64 38.62
N LEU A 494 -9.41 24.69 39.88
CA LEU A 494 -10.30 23.66 40.42
C LEU A 494 -11.62 23.57 39.64
N CYS A 495 -12.23 24.70 39.27
CA CYS A 495 -13.40 24.71 38.39
C CYS A 495 -13.11 24.05 37.05
N ALA A 496 -11.98 24.36 36.41
CA ALA A 496 -11.59 23.75 35.13
C ALA A 496 -11.38 22.24 35.27
N VAL A 497 -10.77 21.77 36.36
CA VAL A 497 -10.58 20.34 36.67
C VAL A 497 -11.92 19.63 36.90
N ILE A 498 -12.87 20.27 37.59
CA ILE A 498 -14.22 19.73 37.77
C ILE A 498 -14.91 19.57 36.42
N ILE A 499 -14.90 20.62 35.58
CA ILE A 499 -15.49 20.59 34.24
C ILE A 499 -14.87 19.46 33.42
N PHE A 500 -13.54 19.32 33.46
CA PHE A 500 -12.83 18.23 32.80
C PHE A 500 -13.32 16.85 33.27
N PHE A 501 -13.34 16.58 34.58
CA PHE A 501 -13.81 15.30 35.09
C PHE A 501 -15.27 15.00 34.78
N VAL A 502 -16.14 16.02 34.81
CA VAL A 502 -17.55 15.87 34.43
C VAL A 502 -17.67 15.52 32.95
N ILE A 503 -16.97 16.22 32.05
CA ILE A 503 -16.96 15.92 30.61
C ILE A 503 -16.44 14.49 30.37
N MET A 504 -15.35 14.11 31.04
CA MET A 504 -14.74 12.79 30.91
C MET A 504 -15.64 11.67 31.43
N ALA A 505 -16.37 11.88 32.54
CA ALA A 505 -17.31 10.90 33.10
C ALA A 505 -18.63 10.78 32.31
N THR A 506 -18.99 11.79 31.51
CA THR A 506 -20.29 11.87 30.83
C THR A 506 -20.14 11.79 29.32
N ILE A 507 -20.00 12.94 28.64
CA ILE A 507 -20.05 13.07 27.18
C ILE A 507 -18.99 12.19 26.54
N TRP A 508 -17.73 12.32 26.99
CA TRP A 508 -16.62 11.57 26.41
C TRP A 508 -16.78 10.07 26.61
N ASN A 509 -17.06 9.63 27.84
CA ASN A 509 -17.25 8.23 28.16
C ASN A 509 -18.37 7.58 27.34
N VAL A 510 -19.49 8.30 27.15
CA VAL A 510 -20.63 7.79 26.37
C VAL A 510 -20.27 7.69 24.88
N MET A 511 -19.61 8.71 24.31
CA MET A 511 -19.15 8.67 22.91
C MET A 511 -18.22 7.48 22.67
N GLU A 512 -17.19 7.36 23.50
CA GLU A 512 -16.20 6.29 23.44
C GLU A 512 -16.85 4.91 23.58
N ARG A 513 -17.73 4.74 24.57
CA ARG A 513 -18.47 3.49 24.78
C ARG A 513 -19.34 3.12 23.58
N HIS A 514 -20.00 4.08 22.95
CA HIS A 514 -20.82 3.82 21.75
C HIS A 514 -19.97 3.41 20.55
N GLY A 515 -18.80 4.03 20.36
CA GLY A 515 -17.85 3.62 19.32
C GLY A 515 -17.36 2.18 19.50
N ILE A 516 -16.93 1.83 20.72
CA ILE A 516 -16.49 0.47 21.02
C ILE A 516 -17.62 -0.55 20.89
N LEU A 517 -18.82 -0.20 21.38
CA LEU A 517 -19.98 -1.08 21.30
C LEU A 517 -20.40 -1.34 19.85
N ALA A 518 -20.36 -0.32 18.98
CA ALA A 518 -20.67 -0.48 17.57
C ALA A 518 -19.70 -1.46 16.88
N GLY A 519 -18.39 -1.27 17.05
CA GLY A 519 -17.38 -2.18 16.50
C GLY A 519 -17.51 -3.60 17.03
N LYS A 520 -17.72 -3.75 18.35
CA LYS A 520 -17.95 -5.06 18.98
C LYS A 520 -19.16 -5.78 18.38
N LEU A 521 -20.31 -5.12 18.27
CA LEU A 521 -21.53 -5.72 17.75
C LEU A 521 -21.38 -6.12 16.28
N ALA A 522 -20.67 -5.32 15.48
CA ALA A 522 -20.36 -5.66 14.09
C ALA A 522 -19.52 -6.96 13.99
N MET A 523 -18.51 -7.11 14.86
CA MET A 523 -17.69 -8.32 14.92
C MET A 523 -18.47 -9.55 15.41
N GLU A 524 -19.38 -9.38 16.37
CA GLU A 524 -20.28 -10.46 16.81
C GLU A 524 -21.25 -10.91 15.69
N ILE A 525 -21.71 -9.98 14.85
CA ILE A 525 -22.51 -10.31 13.66
C ILE A 525 -21.67 -11.10 12.66
N ALA A 526 -20.44 -10.65 12.39
CA ALA A 526 -19.52 -11.36 11.49
C ALA A 526 -19.26 -12.79 11.98
N LEU A 527 -19.01 -12.99 13.28
CA LEU A 527 -18.84 -14.32 13.91
C LEU A 527 -20.04 -15.24 13.70
N LYS A 528 -21.27 -14.72 13.78
CA LYS A 528 -22.48 -15.52 13.53
C LYS A 528 -22.56 -15.98 12.07
N GLY A 529 -22.05 -15.19 11.12
CA GLY A 529 -21.96 -15.57 9.71
C GLY A 529 -21.18 -16.87 9.52
N TYR A 530 -19.99 -16.96 10.10
CA TYR A 530 -19.16 -18.18 10.04
C TYR A 530 -19.82 -19.40 10.71
N SER A 531 -20.57 -19.20 11.80
CA SER A 531 -21.29 -20.29 12.46
C SER A 531 -22.43 -20.86 11.61
N LEU A 532 -23.05 -20.05 10.74
CA LEU A 532 -24.15 -20.49 9.88
C LEU A 532 -23.63 -21.30 8.69
N ASP A 533 -22.54 -20.86 8.06
CA ASP A 533 -21.90 -21.56 6.95
C ASP A 533 -21.42 -22.97 7.35
N GLY A 534 -20.89 -23.13 8.57
CA GLY A 534 -20.53 -24.44 9.12
C GLY A 534 -21.70 -25.41 9.34
N THR A 535 -22.92 -24.90 9.52
CA THR A 535 -24.13 -25.75 9.67
C THR A 535 -24.83 -26.06 8.35
N ALA A 536 -24.57 -25.29 7.28
CA ALA A 536 -25.12 -25.55 5.95
C ALA A 536 -24.48 -26.79 5.29
N GLY A 537 -23.22 -27.10 5.62
CA GLY A 537 -22.51 -28.30 5.12
C GLY A 537 -22.99 -29.64 5.71
N LEU A 538 -23.74 -29.63 6.82
CA LEU A 538 -24.24 -30.84 7.50
C LEU A 538 -25.68 -31.21 7.12
N LYS A 539 -26.34 -30.43 6.25
CA LYS A 539 -27.74 -30.68 5.84
C LYS A 539 -27.91 -31.34 4.47
N SER A 540 -26.84 -31.63 3.73
CA SER A 540 -26.95 -32.29 2.40
C SER A 540 -26.63 -33.79 2.38
N GLU A 541 -26.50 -34.43 3.53
CA GLU A 541 -26.39 -35.89 3.64
C GLU A 541 -27.57 -36.43 4.45
N LYS A 542 -28.72 -36.56 3.79
CA LYS A 542 -29.82 -37.44 4.22
C LYS A 542 -30.39 -38.18 3.03
#